data_AF-A0A0F2T3N4-F1
#
_entry.id   AF-A0A0F2T3N4-F1
#
_cell.length_a   1.000
_cell.length_b   1.000
_cell.length_c   1.000
_cell.angle_alpha   90.00
_cell.angle_beta   90.00
_cell.angle_gamma   90.00
#
_symmetry.space_group_name_H-M   'P 1'
#
loop_
_entity.id
_entity.type
_entity.pdbx_description
1 polymer ?
#
loop_
_entity_poly.entity_id
_entity_poly.type
_entity_poly.pdbx_seq_one_letter_code
_entity_poly.pdbx_strand_id
1 'polypeptide(L)'
;MNEIERIGVRVYTVPTDAPEADGTIAWDHTTLVLAEAGSGPRTGIGWTYGAPATAAVIRDELAPLLTGRDPHDTSGAHEAMNRAVRNTGRPGLVAGAISAVDLALWD
;
A
#
# COMPACT_ATOMS: atom_id res chain seq x y z
N MET A 1 10.32 -16.50 16.32
CA MET A 1 10.74 -15.77 15.13
C MET A 1 9.55 -14.91 14.75
N ASN A 2 9.73 -13.60 14.61
CA ASN A 2 8.61 -12.71 14.32
C ASN A 2 8.23 -12.90 12.85
N GLU A 3 6.93 -12.96 12.57
CA GLU A 3 6.38 -13.06 11.22
C GLU A 3 5.41 -11.91 10.99
N ILE A 4 5.13 -11.60 9.73
CA ILE A 4 4.03 -10.72 9.37
C ILE A 4 2.72 -11.46 9.69
N GLU A 5 2.01 -11.01 10.72
CA GLU A 5 0.73 -11.60 11.15
C GLU A 5 -0.45 -11.04 10.34
N ARG A 6 -0.32 -9.79 9.85
CA ARG A 6 -1.37 -9.12 9.07
C ARG A 6 -0.81 -8.00 8.21
N ILE A 7 -1.44 -7.81 7.05
CA ILE A 7 -1.38 -6.56 6.28
C ILE A 7 -2.79 -5.96 6.24
N GLY A 8 -2.96 -4.80 6.86
CA GLY A 8 -4.19 -4.01 6.86
C GLY A 8 -4.16 -2.91 5.81
N VAL A 9 -5.33 -2.43 5.39
CA VAL A 9 -5.45 -1.26 4.53
C VAL A 9 -6.63 -0.38 4.95
N ARG A 10 -6.43 0.93 4.93
CA ARG A 10 -7.48 1.94 5.15
C ARG A 10 -7.40 3.01 4.07
N VAL A 11 -8.54 3.58 3.73
CA VAL A 11 -8.65 4.65 2.73
C VAL A 11 -9.28 5.87 3.38
N TYR A 12 -8.65 7.02 3.18
CA TYR A 12 -9.14 8.30 3.67
C TYR A 12 -9.25 9.26 2.50
N THR A 13 -10.35 10.01 2.45
CA THR A 13 -10.52 11.12 1.52
C THR A 13 -10.57 12.40 2.34
N VAL A 14 -9.63 13.29 2.09
CA VAL A 14 -9.47 14.55 2.81
C VAL A 14 -9.75 15.70 1.84
N PRO A 15 -10.79 16.51 2.08
CA PRO A 15 -11.06 17.69 1.26
C PRO A 15 -9.88 18.66 1.28
N THR A 16 -9.64 19.35 0.16
CA THR A 16 -8.73 20.50 0.13
C THR A 16 -9.38 21.69 0.85
N ASP A 17 -8.58 22.66 1.26
CA ASP A 17 -9.07 23.87 1.94
C ASP A 17 -9.74 24.87 0.98
N ALA A 18 -9.47 24.74 -0.33
CA ALA A 18 -10.14 25.41 -1.43
C ALA A 18 -10.13 24.54 -2.71
N PRO A 19 -10.94 24.83 -3.75
CA PRO A 19 -10.82 24.16 -5.04
C PRO A 19 -9.43 24.36 -5.67
N GLU A 20 -8.82 23.27 -6.13
CA GLU A 20 -7.47 23.25 -6.72
C GLU A 20 -7.52 22.80 -8.19
N ALA A 21 -6.54 23.23 -9.01
CA ALA A 21 -6.41 22.80 -10.40
C ALA A 21 -5.00 23.04 -10.96
N ASP A 22 -4.66 22.29 -12.00
CA ASP A 22 -3.54 22.53 -12.91
C ASP A 22 -4.03 22.71 -14.36
N GLY A 23 -3.11 22.74 -15.33
CA GLY A 23 -3.44 22.93 -16.75
C GLY A 23 -4.27 21.81 -17.39
N THR A 24 -4.50 20.70 -16.68
CA THR A 24 -5.11 19.47 -17.20
C THR A 24 -6.23 18.90 -16.34
N ILE A 25 -6.26 19.19 -15.05
CA ILE A 25 -7.26 18.65 -14.13
C ILE A 25 -7.58 19.63 -12.99
N ALA A 26 -8.80 19.53 -12.46
CA ALA A 26 -9.24 20.20 -11.23
C ALA A 26 -9.66 19.15 -10.21
N TRP A 27 -9.46 19.44 -8.92
CA TRP A 27 -9.79 18.55 -7.80
C TRP A 27 -10.16 19.33 -6.54
N ASP A 28 -10.77 18.64 -5.59
CA ASP A 28 -11.25 19.19 -4.31
C ASP A 28 -10.92 18.29 -3.11
N HIS A 29 -10.12 17.24 -3.31
CA HIS A 29 -9.71 16.33 -2.26
C HIS A 29 -8.43 15.57 -2.62
N THR A 30 -7.78 15.03 -1.59
CA THR A 30 -6.73 14.02 -1.70
C THR A 30 -7.23 12.70 -1.12
N THR A 31 -6.96 11.59 -1.81
CA THR A 31 -7.21 10.24 -1.29
C THR A 31 -5.89 9.61 -0.85
N LEU A 32 -5.80 9.24 0.42
CA LEU A 32 -4.69 8.50 1.03
C LEU A 32 -5.09 7.04 1.21
N VAL A 33 -4.22 6.12 0.79
CA VAL A 33 -4.34 4.68 1.02
C VAL A 33 -3.23 4.26 1.96
N LEU A 34 -3.61 3.95 3.20
CA LEU A 34 -2.71 3.57 4.30
C LEU A 34 -2.61 2.05 4.38
N ALA A 35 -1.40 1.51 4.31
CA ALA A 35 -1.07 0.13 4.63
C ALA A 35 -0.54 0.03 6.07
N GLU A 36 -0.89 -1.04 6.77
CA GLU A 36 -0.44 -1.35 8.14
C GLU A 36 0.15 -2.76 8.15
N ALA A 37 1.42 -2.94 8.54
CA ALA A 37 2.06 -4.25 8.63
C ALA A 37 2.27 -4.65 10.10
N GLY A 38 1.55 -5.67 10.57
CA GLY A 38 1.59 -6.13 11.96
C GLY A 38 2.55 -7.30 12.17
N SER A 39 3.41 -7.21 13.19
CA SER A 39 4.25 -8.32 13.66
C SER A 39 4.44 -8.25 15.17
N GLY A 40 3.86 -9.21 15.89
CA GLY A 40 3.78 -9.17 17.36
C GLY A 40 3.18 -7.85 17.87
N PRO A 41 3.83 -7.16 18.83
CA PRO A 41 3.31 -5.92 19.40
C PRO A 41 3.53 -4.68 18.51
N ARG A 42 4.18 -4.83 17.34
CA ARG A 42 4.55 -3.70 16.47
C ARG A 42 3.64 -3.64 15.25
N THR A 43 3.42 -2.44 14.75
CA THR A 43 2.74 -2.19 13.49
C THR A 43 3.46 -1.06 12.78
N GLY A 44 4.08 -1.36 11.64
CA GLY A 44 4.66 -0.36 10.74
C GLY A 44 3.58 0.20 9.81
N ILE A 45 3.75 1.45 9.38
CA ILE A 45 2.80 2.13 8.49
C ILE A 45 3.47 2.66 7.22
N GLY A 46 2.72 2.62 6.14
CA GLY A 46 3.15 3.17 4.85
C GLY A 46 1.94 3.57 4.03
N TRP A 47 2.09 4.53 3.12
CA TRP A 47 0.94 5.04 2.36
C TRP A 47 1.31 5.44 0.94
N THR A 48 0.27 5.58 0.13
CA THR A 48 0.32 6.21 -1.18
C THR A 48 -0.87 7.15 -1.34
N TYR A 49 -0.77 8.07 -2.31
CA TYR A 49 -1.89 8.89 -2.74
C TYR A 49 -2.39 8.37 -4.08
N GLY A 50 -3.71 8.20 -4.23
CA GLY A 50 -4.28 7.67 -5.46
C GLY A 50 -5.70 7.14 -5.27
N ALA A 51 -6.15 6.33 -6.24
CA ALA A 51 -7.51 5.83 -6.25
C ALA A 51 -7.79 4.89 -5.05
N PRO A 52 -9.00 4.94 -4.45
CA PRO A 52 -9.43 3.97 -3.44
C PRO A 52 -9.29 2.50 -3.87
N ALA A 53 -9.38 2.24 -5.17
CA ALA A 53 -9.22 0.92 -5.77
C ALA A 53 -7.86 0.26 -5.47
N THR A 54 -6.81 1.04 -5.18
CA THR A 54 -5.50 0.54 -4.72
C THR A 54 -5.63 -0.38 -3.50
N ALA A 55 -6.60 -0.12 -2.62
CA ALA A 55 -6.82 -0.94 -1.43
C ALA A 55 -7.22 -2.38 -1.75
N ALA A 56 -7.86 -2.64 -2.90
CA ALA A 56 -8.18 -4.00 -3.32
C ALA A 56 -6.92 -4.79 -3.65
N VAL A 57 -5.92 -4.18 -4.30
CA VAL A 57 -4.64 -4.85 -4.58
C VAL A 57 -3.91 -5.20 -3.29
N ILE A 58 -3.86 -4.27 -2.33
CA ILE A 58 -3.24 -4.53 -1.02
C ILE A 58 -3.94 -5.69 -0.31
N ARG A 59 -5.27 -5.63 -0.19
CA ARG A 59 -6.06 -6.62 0.56
C ARG A 59 -6.11 -7.99 -0.12
N ASP A 60 -6.33 -8.02 -1.43
CA ASP A 60 -6.71 -9.25 -2.13
C ASP A 60 -5.51 -9.95 -2.79
N GLU A 61 -4.43 -9.22 -3.11
CA GLU A 61 -3.22 -9.79 -3.73
C GLU A 61 -1.99 -9.77 -2.80
N LEU A 62 -1.69 -8.62 -2.17
CA LEU A 62 -0.43 -8.46 -1.41
C LEU A 62 -0.52 -9.01 0.02
N ALA A 63 -1.63 -8.82 0.72
CA ALA A 63 -1.79 -9.29 2.09
C ALA A 63 -1.67 -10.82 2.24
N PRO A 64 -2.33 -11.65 1.40
CA PRO A 64 -2.17 -13.10 1.46
C PRO A 64 -0.76 -13.56 1.08
N LEU A 65 -0.06 -12.82 0.21
CA LEU A 65 1.30 -13.11 -0.21
C LEU A 65 2.33 -12.89 0.91
N LEU A 66 2.10 -11.87 1.76
CA LEU A 66 3.06 -11.43 2.77
C LEU A 66 2.85 -12.03 4.15
N THR A 67 1.65 -12.49 4.47
CA THR A 67 1.36 -13.12 5.76
C THR A 67 2.26 -14.35 5.96
N GLY A 68 2.88 -14.46 7.13
CA GLY A 68 3.82 -15.53 7.48
C GLY A 68 5.27 -15.33 6.99
N ARG A 69 5.57 -14.23 6.29
CA ARG A 69 6.96 -13.88 5.92
C ARG A 69 7.69 -13.19 7.07
N ASP A 70 9.03 -13.22 7.01
CA ASP A 70 9.88 -12.45 7.90
C ASP A 70 9.70 -10.95 7.61
N PRO A 71 9.26 -10.12 8.57
CA PRO A 71 9.11 -8.68 8.37
C PRO A 71 10.44 -7.97 8.09
N HIS A 72 11.59 -8.58 8.41
CA HIS A 72 12.91 -8.00 8.17
C HIS A 72 13.49 -8.35 6.79
N ASP A 73 12.89 -9.28 6.03
CA ASP A 73 13.26 -9.55 4.64
C ASP A 73 12.49 -8.63 3.68
N THR A 74 12.71 -7.32 3.82
CA THR A 74 12.03 -6.29 3.00
C THR A 74 12.36 -6.43 1.52
N SER A 75 13.60 -6.82 1.18
CA SER A 75 14.02 -7.05 -0.21
C SER A 75 13.30 -8.25 -0.82
N GLY A 76 13.21 -9.37 -0.10
CA GLY A 76 12.47 -10.55 -0.55
C GLY A 76 10.96 -10.31 -0.63
N ALA A 77 10.39 -9.51 0.28
CA ALA A 77 9.02 -9.02 0.20
C ALA A 77 8.77 -8.18 -1.07
N HIS A 78 9.64 -7.20 -1.33
CA HIS A 78 9.55 -6.34 -2.51
C HIS A 78 9.59 -7.15 -3.81
N GLU A 79 10.54 -8.07 -3.94
CA GLU A 79 10.66 -8.91 -5.14
C GLU A 79 9.41 -9.78 -5.35
N ALA A 80 8.89 -10.38 -4.28
CA ALA A 80 7.71 -11.23 -4.35
C ALA A 80 6.47 -10.44 -4.78
N MET A 81 6.24 -9.25 -4.21
CA MET A 81 5.15 -8.38 -4.60
C MET A 81 5.24 -8.01 -6.09
N ASN A 82 6.43 -7.60 -6.57
CA ASN A 82 6.63 -7.26 -7.98
C ASN A 82 6.36 -8.46 -8.92
N ARG A 83 6.75 -9.68 -8.52
CA ARG A 83 6.48 -10.91 -9.30
C ARG A 83 5.00 -11.26 -9.32
N ALA A 84 4.30 -11.15 -8.18
CA ALA A 84 2.90 -11.53 -8.05
C ALA A 84 1.98 -10.72 -8.98
N VAL A 85 2.27 -9.42 -9.15
CA VAL A 85 1.42 -8.51 -9.92
C VAL A 85 1.68 -8.51 -11.43
N ARG A 86 2.49 -9.44 -11.95
CA ARG A 86 2.85 -9.50 -13.39
C ARG A 86 1.61 -9.45 -14.30
N ASN A 87 0.55 -10.16 -13.95
CA ASN A 87 -0.68 -10.24 -14.75
C ASN A 87 -1.66 -9.11 -14.46
N THR A 88 -1.72 -8.67 -13.21
CA THR A 88 -2.55 -7.53 -12.77
C THR A 88 -2.09 -6.23 -13.44
N GLY A 89 -0.79 -6.12 -13.73
CA GLY A 89 -0.19 -4.98 -14.40
C GLY A 89 0.44 -4.03 -13.40
N ARG A 90 1.77 -4.02 -13.36
CA ARG A 90 2.53 -3.28 -12.34
C ARG A 90 2.32 -1.76 -12.31
N PRO A 91 2.24 -1.00 -13.43
CA PRO A 91 2.20 0.46 -13.38
C PRO A 91 0.93 1.02 -12.69
N GLY A 92 0.97 2.31 -12.35
CA GLY A 92 -0.19 3.02 -11.82
C GLY A 92 -0.57 2.57 -10.40
N LEU A 93 -1.85 2.25 -10.18
CA LEU A 93 -2.37 1.96 -8.85
C LEU A 93 -1.71 0.74 -8.18
N VAL A 94 -1.28 -0.25 -8.96
CA VAL A 94 -0.62 -1.45 -8.45
C VAL A 94 0.78 -1.13 -7.92
N ALA A 95 1.53 -0.27 -8.61
CA ALA A 95 2.80 0.23 -8.11
C ALA A 95 2.60 1.02 -6.81
N GLY A 96 1.53 1.83 -6.73
CA GLY A 96 1.14 2.52 -5.49
C GLY A 96 0.86 1.56 -4.33
N ALA A 97 0.17 0.44 -4.59
CA ALA A 97 -0.06 -0.61 -3.59
C ALA A 97 1.25 -1.22 -3.08
N ILE A 98 2.18 -1.56 -3.99
CA ILE A 98 3.50 -2.07 -3.64
C ILE A 98 4.26 -1.05 -2.79
N SER A 99 4.29 0.23 -3.20
CA SER A 99 4.99 1.28 -2.46
C SER A 99 4.43 1.48 -1.05
N ALA A 100 3.10 1.51 -0.88
CA ALA A 100 2.48 1.67 0.43
C ALA A 100 2.84 0.52 1.37
N VAL A 101 2.79 -0.72 0.88
CA VAL A 101 3.13 -1.91 1.67
C VAL A 101 4.63 -1.98 1.95
N ASP A 102 5.47 -1.67 0.97
CA ASP A 102 6.94 -1.66 1.14
C ASP A 102 7.36 -0.67 2.24
N LEU A 103 6.83 0.56 2.21
CA LEU A 103 7.06 1.55 3.27
C LEU A 103 6.59 1.04 4.64
N ALA A 104 5.45 0.36 4.73
CA ALA A 104 4.94 -0.20 5.97
C ALA A 104 5.82 -1.34 6.54
N LEU A 105 6.59 -2.03 5.70
CA LEU A 105 7.55 -3.04 6.15
C LEU A 105 8.89 -2.42 6.60
N TRP A 106 9.20 -1.19 6.15
CA TRP A 106 10.41 -0.46 6.52
C TRP A 106 10.30 0.32 7.82
N ASP A 107 9.08 0.72 8.22
CA ASP A 107 8.77 1.43 9.47
C ASP A 107 8.82 0.52 10.72
#